data_AF-A0A1V9XQK9-F1
#
_entry.id   AF-A0A1V9XQK9-F1
#
_cell.length_a   1.000
_cell.length_b   1.000
_cell.length_c   1.000
_cell.angle_alpha   90.00
_cell.angle_beta   90.00
_cell.angle_gamma   90.00
#
_symmetry.space_group_name_H-M   'P 1'
#
loop_
_entity.id
_entity.type
_entity.pdbx_description
1 polymer ?
#
loop_
_entity_poly.entity_id
_entity_poly.type
_entity_poly.pdbx_seq_one_letter_code
_entity_poly.pdbx_strand_id
1 'polypeptide(L)'
;MSEESGLAPAEGSAEVEPQDKSNEKLLKLPLAKIRTIMKLDPDLNGASQEAVFLVAKATELFIDALAKETCNFTQQNKKKMLQKKDVESAVDSVEAFSFLEGCLE
;
A
#
# COMPACT_ATOMS: atom_id res chain seq x y z
N MET A 1 59.87 -26.69 -5.14
CA MET A 1 58.99 -27.64 -4.42
C MET A 1 58.48 -26.90 -3.19
N SER A 2 57.24 -26.46 -3.04
CA SER A 2 55.98 -26.49 -3.79
C SER A 2 55.14 -25.35 -3.14
N GLU A 3 54.47 -24.44 -3.88
CA GLU A 3 53.01 -24.47 -4.17
C GLU A 3 52.19 -25.13 -3.02
N GLU A 4 51.19 -24.52 -2.37
CA GLU A 4 50.03 -23.81 -2.92
C GLU A 4 49.14 -23.23 -1.79
N SER A 5 48.49 -22.09 -2.10
CA SER A 5 47.17 -21.53 -1.72
C SER A 5 46.52 -21.69 -0.32
N GLY A 6 45.81 -20.63 0.08
CA GLY A 6 44.82 -20.65 1.16
C GLY A 6 44.17 -19.29 1.41
N LEU A 7 43.21 -18.95 0.56
CA LEU A 7 42.35 -17.76 0.51
C LEU A 7 41.62 -17.43 1.84
N ALA A 8 41.51 -16.14 2.19
CA ALA A 8 40.63 -15.63 3.26
C ALA A 8 39.14 -15.76 2.87
N PRO A 9 38.19 -15.68 3.82
CA PRO A 9 37.58 -14.36 4.00
C PRO A 9 37.22 -13.99 5.44
N ALA A 10 37.07 -12.68 5.61
CA ALA A 10 36.65 -11.99 6.81
C ALA A 10 35.27 -12.43 7.30
N GLU A 11 35.18 -12.86 8.56
CA GLU A 11 33.92 -12.94 9.30
C GLU A 11 33.58 -11.54 9.84
N GLY A 12 33.00 -10.72 8.96
CA GLY A 12 32.18 -9.61 9.39
C GLY A 12 30.80 -10.14 9.74
N SER A 13 30.57 -10.45 11.02
CA SER A 13 29.24 -10.68 11.55
C SER A 13 28.43 -9.39 11.40
N ALA A 14 27.67 -9.30 10.30
CA ALA A 14 26.67 -8.27 10.14
C ALA A 14 25.55 -8.54 11.15
N GLU A 15 25.61 -7.80 12.26
CA GLU A 15 24.57 -7.74 13.25
C GLU A 15 23.32 -7.15 12.59
N VAL A 16 22.34 -8.01 12.30
CA VAL A 16 21.04 -7.60 11.76
C VAL A 16 20.24 -7.02 12.92
N GLU A 17 20.37 -5.70 13.12
CA GLU A 17 19.55 -4.98 14.10
C GLU A 17 18.05 -5.07 13.71
N PRO A 18 17.14 -5.35 14.66
CA PRO A 18 15.71 -5.41 14.37
C PRO A 18 15.13 -4.01 14.16
N GLN A 19 15.12 -3.54 12.90
CA GLN A 19 14.49 -2.27 12.49
C GLN A 19 12.96 -2.39 12.32
N ASP A 20 12.25 -2.82 13.35
CA ASP A 20 10.81 -3.17 13.21
C ASP A 20 9.83 -2.10 13.73
N LYS A 21 10.27 -1.08 14.48
CA LYS A 21 9.36 -0.15 15.19
C LYS A 21 9.29 1.28 14.63
N SER A 22 10.20 1.68 13.75
CA SER A 22 10.26 3.06 13.23
C SER A 22 9.22 3.33 12.15
N ASN A 23 8.92 2.34 11.32
CA ASN A 23 8.08 2.51 10.13
C ASN A 23 6.58 2.58 10.43
N GLU A 24 6.11 1.98 11.54
CA GLU A 24 4.69 2.07 11.94
C GLU A 24 4.24 3.51 12.20
N LYS A 25 5.16 4.40 12.60
CA LYS A 25 4.85 5.82 12.83
C LYS A 25 4.70 6.63 11.54
N LEU A 26 5.13 6.08 10.40
CA LEU A 26 5.09 6.76 9.10
C LEU A 26 3.76 6.56 8.36
N LEU A 27 2.95 5.60 8.81
CA LEU A 27 1.66 5.26 8.23
C LEU A 27 0.53 5.59 9.21
N LYS A 28 -0.59 6.04 8.66
CA LYS A 28 -1.87 6.24 9.35
C LYS A 28 -2.67 4.94 9.43
N LEU A 29 -2.45 4.01 8.48
CA LEU A 29 -3.16 2.75 8.42
C LEU A 29 -2.43 1.65 9.22
N PRO A 30 -3.15 0.83 10.01
CA PRO A 30 -2.53 -0.24 10.79
C PRO A 30 -2.07 -1.40 9.90
N LEU A 31 -0.76 -1.68 9.85
CA LEU A 31 -0.16 -2.74 9.03
C LEU A 31 -0.78 -4.12 9.28
N ALA A 32 -1.17 -4.42 10.52
CA ALA A 32 -1.82 -5.69 10.85
C ALA A 32 -3.13 -5.90 10.07
N LYS A 33 -3.93 -4.83 9.89
CA LYS A 33 -5.20 -4.92 9.13
C LYS A 33 -4.95 -5.04 7.63
N ILE A 34 -3.98 -4.30 7.10
CA ILE A 34 -3.56 -4.43 5.70
C ILE A 34 -3.13 -5.87 5.41
N ARG A 35 -2.29 -6.45 6.27
CA ARG A 35 -1.87 -7.85 6.15
C ARG A 35 -3.04 -8.83 6.20
N THR A 36 -4.03 -8.61 7.07
CA THR A 36 -5.23 -9.46 7.11
C THR A 36 -6.05 -9.37 5.83
N ILE A 37 -6.24 -8.18 5.26
CA ILE A 37 -6.97 -7.98 4.00
C ILE A 37 -6.24 -8.65 2.84
N MET A 38 -4.91 -8.49 2.75
CA MET A 38 -4.10 -9.14 1.71
C MET A 38 -4.28 -10.68 1.73
N LYS A 39 -4.35 -11.27 2.93
CA LYS A 39 -4.56 -12.73 3.10
C LYS A 39 -5.97 -13.23 2.79
N LEU A 40 -6.90 -12.34 2.42
CA LEU A 40 -8.20 -12.77 1.89
C LEU A 40 -8.06 -13.38 0.49
N ASP A 41 -6.97 -13.06 -0.21
CA ASP A 41 -6.60 -13.72 -1.47
C ASP A 41 -6.09 -15.15 -1.18
N PRO A 42 -6.78 -16.21 -1.66
CA PRO A 42 -6.37 -17.59 -1.43
C PRO A 42 -5.04 -17.96 -2.08
N ASP A 43 -4.62 -17.22 -3.11
CA ASP A 43 -3.38 -17.47 -3.84
C ASP A 43 -2.17 -16.75 -3.19
N LEU A 44 -2.40 -15.93 -2.16
CA LEU A 44 -1.33 -15.26 -1.43
C LEU A 44 -0.72 -16.17 -0.35
N ASN A 45 0.39 -16.85 -0.68
CA ASN A 45 1.10 -17.70 0.30
C ASN A 45 1.81 -16.91 1.43
N GLY A 46 2.13 -15.63 1.19
CA GLY A 46 2.80 -14.76 2.16
C GLY A 46 3.20 -13.43 1.54
N ALA A 47 3.41 -12.41 2.38
CA ALA A 47 3.87 -11.10 1.95
C ALA A 47 5.00 -10.61 2.87
N SER A 48 6.06 -10.07 2.28
CA SER A 48 7.16 -9.44 3.03
C SER A 48 6.66 -8.18 3.76
N GLN A 49 7.38 -7.76 4.80
CA GLN A 49 7.01 -6.55 5.55
C GLN A 49 7.04 -5.30 4.67
N GLU A 50 8.01 -5.21 3.75
CA GLU A 50 8.11 -4.12 2.78
C GLU A 50 6.90 -4.08 1.83
N ALA A 51 6.44 -5.24 1.35
CA ALA A 51 5.24 -5.31 0.51
C ALA A 51 4.00 -4.82 1.27
N VAL A 52 3.81 -5.26 2.52
CA VAL A 52 2.69 -4.80 3.37
C VAL A 52 2.78 -3.29 3.62
N PHE A 53 3.98 -2.77 3.87
CA PHE A 53 4.21 -1.33 4.05
C PHE A 53 3.88 -0.53 2.79
N LEU A 54 4.32 -1.00 1.62
CA LEU A 54 4.05 -0.33 0.35
C LEU A 54 2.56 -0.32 0.02
N VAL A 55 1.86 -1.44 0.20
CA VAL A 55 0.41 -1.54 0.02
C VAL A 55 -0.31 -0.58 0.97
N ALA A 56 0.09 -0.51 2.24
CA ALA A 56 -0.47 0.44 3.18
C ALA A 56 -0.28 1.89 2.70
N LYS A 57 0.92 2.25 2.23
CA LYS A 57 1.17 3.60 1.73
C LYS A 57 0.40 3.92 0.46
N ALA A 58 0.33 2.99 -0.48
CA ALA A 58 -0.46 3.11 -1.69
C ALA A 58 -1.95 3.29 -1.36
N THR A 59 -2.46 2.57 -0.35
CA THR A 59 -3.85 2.68 0.11
C THR A 59 -4.16 4.08 0.66
N GLU A 60 -3.25 4.69 1.42
CA GLU A 60 -3.41 6.08 1.87
C GLU A 60 -3.50 7.06 0.69
N LEU A 61 -2.57 6.93 -0.27
CA LEU A 61 -2.55 7.78 -1.46
C LEU A 61 -3.80 7.59 -2.32
N PHE A 62 -4.28 6.35 -2.42
CA PHE A 62 -5.52 6.01 -3.10
C PHE A 62 -6.73 6.69 -2.46
N ILE A 63 -6.87 6.62 -1.12
CA ILE A 63 -7.95 7.29 -0.39
C ILE A 63 -7.91 8.80 -0.64
N ASP A 64 -6.73 9.42 -0.55
CA ASP A 64 -6.56 10.85 -0.82
C ASP A 64 -6.92 11.23 -2.27
N ALA A 65 -6.55 10.39 -3.24
CA ALA A 65 -6.86 10.60 -4.65
C ALA A 65 -8.37 10.49 -4.91
N LEU A 66 -9.01 9.41 -4.44
CA LEU A 66 -10.45 9.19 -4.58
C LEU A 66 -11.25 10.31 -3.91
N ALA A 67 -10.84 10.73 -2.71
CA ALA A 67 -11.50 11.82 -1.98
C ALA A 67 -11.42 13.15 -2.73
N LYS A 68 -10.25 13.49 -3.30
CA LYS A 68 -10.09 14.70 -4.12
C LYS A 68 -10.98 14.66 -5.35
N GLU A 69 -11.00 13.55 -6.07
CA GLU A 69 -11.79 13.42 -7.29
C GLU A 69 -13.29 13.48 -7.00
N THR A 70 -13.75 12.73 -6.01
CA THR A 70 -15.14 12.79 -5.53
C THR A 70 -15.55 14.21 -5.12
N CYS A 71 -14.64 14.94 -4.46
CA CYS A 71 -14.88 16.33 -4.07
C CYS A 71 -14.97 17.26 -5.28
N ASN A 72 -14.21 17.00 -6.35
CA ASN A 72 -14.32 17.75 -7.61
C ASN A 72 -15.74 17.62 -8.19
N PHE A 73 -16.29 16.40 -8.28
CA PHE A 73 -17.67 16.16 -8.73
C PHE A 73 -18.71 16.84 -7.82
N THR A 74 -18.52 16.77 -6.51
CA THR A 74 -19.40 17.45 -5.52
C THR A 74 -19.44 18.96 -5.79
N GLN A 75 -18.28 19.58 -6.02
CA GLN A 75 -18.14 21.02 -6.28
C GLN A 75 -18.68 21.42 -7.65
N GLN A 76 -18.47 20.61 -8.69
CA GLN A 76 -19.04 20.82 -10.03
C GLN A 76 -20.57 20.85 -9.97
N ASN A 77 -21.16 20.02 -9.10
CA ASN A 77 -22.59 20.00 -8.81
C ASN A 77 -23.07 21.16 -7.92
N LYS A 78 -22.19 22.13 -7.59
CA LYS A 78 -22.44 23.26 -6.69
C LYS A 78 -22.92 22.83 -5.29
N LYS A 79 -22.53 21.63 -4.87
CA LYS A 79 -22.86 21.09 -3.54
C LYS A 79 -21.68 21.28 -2.59
N LYS A 80 -22.00 21.33 -1.30
CA LYS A 80 -21.01 21.36 -0.20
C LYS A 80 -20.97 20.05 0.59
N MET A 81 -21.94 19.16 0.33
CA MET A 81 -22.07 17.86 0.98
C MET A 81 -21.77 16.79 -0.05
N LEU A 82 -20.77 15.97 0.22
CA LEU A 82 -20.40 14.80 -0.59
C LEU A 82 -21.49 13.74 -0.46
N GLN A 83 -21.93 13.18 -1.58
CA GLN A 83 -22.93 12.12 -1.63
C GLN A 83 -22.37 10.87 -2.32
N LYS A 84 -22.99 9.70 -2.08
CA LYS A 84 -22.64 8.42 -2.74
C LYS A 84 -22.51 8.56 -4.26
N LYS A 85 -23.47 9.25 -4.89
CA LYS A 85 -23.47 9.51 -6.33
C LYS A 85 -22.27 10.30 -6.86
N ASP A 86 -21.63 11.12 -6.02
CA ASP A 86 -20.44 11.86 -6.42
C ASP A 86 -19.23 10.91 -6.46
N VAL A 87 -19.22 9.87 -5.63
CA VAL A 87 -18.21 8.78 -5.67
C VAL A 87 -18.43 7.93 -6.91
N GLU A 88 -19.68 7.53 -7.18
CA GLU A 88 -20.06 6.79 -8.40
C GLU A 88 -19.61 7.56 -9.66
N SER A 89 -19.90 8.86 -9.71
CA SER A 89 -19.48 9.71 -10.84
C SER A 89 -17.95 9.77 -10.99
N ALA A 90 -17.20 9.78 -9.89
CA ALA A 90 -15.74 9.77 -9.92
C ALA A 90 -15.19 8.43 -10.42
N VAL A 91 -15.78 7.31 -10.01
CA VAL A 91 -15.42 5.96 -10.48
C VAL A 91 -15.70 5.82 -11.98
N ASP A 92 -16.87 6.26 -12.46
CA ASP A 92 -17.26 6.16 -13.87
C ASP A 92 -16.42 7.06 -14.79
N SER A 93 -15.91 8.18 -14.27
CA SER A 93 -15.20 9.19 -15.08
C SER A 93 -13.69 9.03 -15.11
N VAL A 94 -13.10 8.32 -14.14
CA VAL A 94 -11.65 8.18 -14.01
C VAL A 94 -11.25 6.72 -14.21
N GLU A 95 -10.61 6.43 -15.34
CA GLU A 95 -10.18 5.08 -15.73
C GLU A 95 -9.34 4.36 -14.65
N ALA A 96 -8.49 5.10 -13.93
CA ALA A 96 -7.70 4.53 -12.84
C ALA A 96 -8.54 3.98 -11.66
N PHE A 97 -9.83 4.34 -11.59
CA PHE A 97 -10.78 3.86 -10.59
C PHE A 97 -11.73 2.78 -11.11
N SER A 98 -11.65 2.37 -12.39
CA SER A 98 -12.53 1.34 -12.97
C SER A 98 -12.51 0.00 -12.23
N PHE A 99 -11.46 -0.31 -11.47
CA PHE A 99 -11.43 -1.50 -10.61
C PHE A 99 -12.47 -1.47 -9.47
N LEU A 100 -13.08 -0.30 -9.19
CA LEU A 100 -14.15 -0.13 -8.22
C LEU A 100 -15.56 -0.30 -8.83
N GLU A 101 -15.68 -0.48 -10.15
CA GLU A 101 -16.97 -0.73 -10.80
C GLU A 101 -17.66 -1.95 -10.16
N GLY A 102 -18.96 -1.82 -9.85
CA GLY A 102 -19.73 -2.86 -9.14
C GLY A 102 -19.46 -2.98 -7.63
N CYS A 103 -18.46 -2.29 -7.07
CA CYS A 103 -18.21 -2.30 -5.61
C CYS A 103 -19.14 -1.38 -4.82
N LEU A 104 -19.84 -0.46 -5.50
CA LEU A 104 -20.62 0.62 -4.88
C LEU A 104 -22.13 0.41 -4.92
N GLU A 105 -22.64 -0.76 -5.35
CA GLU A 105 -24.09 -1.01 -5.43
C GLU A 105 -24.79 -1.02 -4.05
#